data_AF-A0A7D4NRL3-F1
#
_entry.id   AF-A0A7D4NRL3-F1
#
_cell.length_a   1.000
_cell.length_b   1.000
_cell.length_c   1.000
_cell.angle_alpha   90.00
_cell.angle_beta   90.00
_cell.angle_gamma   90.00
#
_symmetry.space_group_name_H-M   'P 1'
#
loop_
_entity.id
_entity.type
_entity.pdbx_description
1 polymer ?
#
loop_
_entity_poly.entity_id
_entity_poly.type
_entity_poly.pdbx_seq_one_letter_code
_entity_poly.pdbx_strand_id
1 'polypeptide(L)'
;MYKSLPVLAVVWLSLLLSGCLGITQPTESDVEEMAKNTFNQEFAGLFLADEVIKENGYKQNDTHYVAELSIKATAQRSLDDYAREIMKDKATSSLDKITRTMAIGMWKMTLPEFAAGDQLDFKRNYLFIKTDNGWMIKGRLENDDGHEQI
;
A
#
# COMPACT_ATOMS: atom_id res chain seq x y z
N MET A 1 3.64 -19.31 59.44
CA MET A 1 2.79 -18.63 58.43
C MET A 1 3.67 -17.64 57.66
N TYR A 2 3.33 -17.29 56.41
CA TYR A 2 4.14 -16.62 55.37
C TYR A 2 4.92 -17.55 54.44
N LYS A 3 4.30 -17.92 53.31
CA LYS A 3 5.00 -18.42 52.11
C LYS A 3 4.03 -18.50 50.92
N SER A 4 3.78 -17.38 50.24
CA SER A 4 3.22 -17.31 48.86
C SER A 4 2.81 -15.87 48.48
N LEU A 5 3.69 -14.88 48.68
CA LEU A 5 3.41 -13.49 48.31
C LEU A 5 4.31 -12.83 47.22
N PRO A 6 5.26 -13.48 46.51
CA PRO A 6 6.04 -12.77 45.49
C PRO A 6 5.47 -12.90 44.06
N VAL A 7 4.56 -13.85 43.78
CA VAL A 7 4.16 -14.17 42.39
C VAL A 7 3.22 -13.11 41.79
N LEU A 8 2.35 -12.50 42.60
CA LEU A 8 1.38 -11.51 42.11
C LEU A 8 2.03 -10.17 41.69
N ALA A 9 3.14 -9.79 42.32
CA ALA A 9 3.84 -8.54 42.04
C ALA A 9 4.61 -8.58 40.71
N VAL A 10 5.10 -9.76 40.32
CA VAL A 10 5.85 -9.94 39.06
C VAL A 10 4.93 -9.83 37.85
N VAL A 11 3.69 -10.34 37.93
CA VAL A 11 2.71 -10.31 36.84
C VAL A 11 2.23 -8.88 36.51
N TRP A 12 2.04 -8.05 37.54
CA TRP A 12 1.65 -6.65 37.36
C TRP A 12 2.77 -5.78 36.76
N LEU A 13 4.03 -6.07 37.10
CA LEU A 13 5.17 -5.34 36.54
C LEU A 13 5.39 -5.68 35.06
N SER A 14 5.11 -6.92 34.63
CA SER A 14 5.20 -7.31 33.21
C SER A 14 4.13 -6.67 32.32
N LEU A 15 2.96 -6.30 32.85
CA LEU A 15 1.89 -5.62 32.09
C LEU A 15 2.20 -4.13 31.84
N LEU A 16 3.01 -3.50 32.70
CA LEU A 16 3.41 -2.10 32.56
C LEU A 16 4.58 -1.91 31.58
N LEU A 17 5.37 -2.96 31.30
CA LEU A 17 6.44 -2.89 30.30
C LEU A 17 5.95 -2.99 28.84
N SER A 18 4.73 -3.49 28.60
CA SER A 18 4.17 -3.61 27.25
C SER A 18 3.81 -2.26 26.62
N GLY A 19 3.64 -1.21 27.44
CA GLY A 19 3.29 0.15 26.98
C GLY A 19 4.48 0.99 26.51
N CYS A 20 5.71 0.50 26.68
CA CYS A 20 6.94 1.21 26.29
C CYS A 20 7.66 0.57 25.10
N LEU A 21 7.06 -0.44 24.46
CA LEU A 21 7.47 -0.87 23.13
C LEU A 21 6.93 0.17 22.15
N GLY A 22 7.67 1.26 21.96
CA GLY A 22 7.33 2.31 21.01
C GLY A 22 7.16 1.72 19.60
N ILE A 23 5.94 1.29 19.26
CA ILE A 23 5.59 0.84 17.92
C ILE A 23 5.67 2.07 17.03
N THR A 24 6.86 2.27 16.46
CA THR A 24 7.20 3.38 15.58
C THR A 24 7.20 2.97 14.12
N GLN A 25 6.61 1.82 13.80
CA GLN A 25 6.36 1.34 12.45
C GLN A 25 5.08 0.49 12.41
N PRO A 26 4.37 0.43 11.27
CA PRO A 26 3.27 -0.50 11.08
C PRO A 26 3.76 -1.95 11.10
N THR A 27 2.85 -2.89 11.39
CA THR A 27 3.18 -4.30 11.21
C THR A 27 3.28 -4.64 9.72
N GLU A 28 3.97 -5.72 9.38
CA GLU A 28 4.11 -6.15 7.99
C GLU A 28 2.77 -6.47 7.34
N SER A 29 1.88 -7.16 8.06
CA SER A 29 0.53 -7.45 7.58
C SER A 29 -0.28 -6.16 7.34
N ASP A 30 -0.16 -5.16 8.21
CA ASP A 30 -0.85 -3.88 8.01
C ASP A 30 -0.32 -3.16 6.75
N VAL A 31 1.00 -3.20 6.53
CA VAL A 31 1.64 -2.63 5.34
C VAL A 31 1.11 -3.29 4.07
N GLU A 32 1.12 -4.63 4.02
CA GLU A 32 0.69 -5.40 2.86
C GLU A 32 -0.81 -5.22 2.58
N GLU A 33 -1.65 -5.26 3.61
CA GLU A 33 -3.10 -5.08 3.48
C GLU A 33 -3.45 -3.66 2.99
N MET A 34 -2.86 -2.62 3.61
CA MET A 34 -3.08 -1.25 3.18
C MET A 34 -2.62 -1.04 1.74
N ALA A 35 -1.44 -1.54 1.38
CA ALA A 35 -0.90 -1.42 0.02
C ALA A 35 -1.77 -2.16 -1.01
N LYS A 36 -2.23 -3.37 -0.69
CA LYS A 36 -3.18 -4.13 -1.52
C LYS A 36 -4.47 -3.35 -1.76
N ASN A 37 -5.04 -2.79 -0.70
CA ASN A 37 -6.27 -2.00 -0.78
C ASN A 37 -6.06 -0.73 -1.61
N THR A 38 -4.99 0.02 -1.37
CA THR A 38 -4.67 1.23 -2.15
C THR A 38 -4.41 0.90 -3.62
N PHE A 39 -3.66 -0.15 -3.93
CA PHE A 39 -3.41 -0.59 -5.31
C PHE A 39 -4.72 -0.97 -6.03
N ASN A 40 -5.59 -1.75 -5.38
CA ASN A 40 -6.87 -2.16 -5.95
C ASN A 40 -7.83 -0.99 -6.18
N GLN A 41 -7.75 0.07 -5.36
CA GLN A 41 -8.51 1.30 -5.57
C GLN A 41 -7.98 2.10 -6.76
N GLU A 42 -6.66 2.22 -6.89
CA GLU A 42 -6.02 2.94 -8.00
C GLU A 42 -6.31 2.28 -9.35
N PHE A 43 -6.22 0.95 -9.40
CA PHE A 43 -6.44 0.16 -10.61
C PHE A 43 -7.82 -0.49 -10.64
N ALA A 44 -8.82 0.11 -9.98
CA ALA A 44 -10.15 -0.45 -9.85
C ALA A 44 -10.75 -0.83 -11.21
N GLY A 45 -11.06 -2.12 -11.38
CA GLY A 45 -11.63 -2.67 -12.61
C GLY A 45 -10.61 -3.00 -13.71
N LEU A 46 -9.33 -2.66 -13.53
CA LEU A 46 -8.25 -2.98 -14.46
C LEU A 46 -7.35 -4.10 -13.93
N PHE A 47 -6.89 -4.00 -12.67
CA PHE A 47 -6.06 -5.00 -12.01
C PHE A 47 -6.62 -5.38 -10.64
N LEU A 48 -6.29 -6.59 -10.19
CA LEU A 48 -6.43 -7.00 -8.79
C LEU A 48 -5.07 -7.51 -8.30
N ALA A 49 -4.60 -6.95 -7.19
CA ALA A 49 -3.40 -7.44 -6.51
C ALA A 49 -3.65 -8.83 -5.92
N ASP A 50 -2.85 -9.80 -6.34
CA ASP A 50 -2.89 -11.16 -5.84
C ASP A 50 -2.02 -11.26 -4.58
N GLU A 51 -0.79 -10.77 -4.71
CA GLU A 51 0.30 -10.89 -3.75
C GLU A 51 0.99 -9.54 -3.56
N VAL A 52 1.23 -9.17 -2.31
CA VAL A 52 1.99 -7.98 -1.93
C VAL A 52 3.10 -8.45 -1.00
N ILE A 53 4.35 -8.14 -1.34
CA ILE A 53 5.53 -8.52 -0.58
C ILE A 53 6.24 -7.24 -0.15
N LYS A 54 6.52 -7.11 1.15
CA LYS A 54 7.41 -6.07 1.65
C LYS A 54 8.87 -6.45 1.46
N GLU A 55 9.50 -5.86 0.45
CA GLU A 55 10.92 -6.09 0.14
C GLU A 55 11.83 -5.40 1.18
N ASN A 56 11.47 -4.18 1.57
CA ASN A 56 12.23 -3.39 2.53
C ASN A 56 11.33 -2.38 3.24
N GLY A 57 11.84 -1.77 4.30
CA GLY A 57 11.22 -0.59 4.88
C GLY A 57 12.07 0.06 5.95
N TYR A 58 11.92 1.37 6.07
CA TYR A 58 12.69 2.17 7.00
C TYR A 58 11.85 3.25 7.65
N LYS A 59 12.16 3.53 8.91
CA LYS A 59 11.55 4.61 9.68
C LYS A 59 12.23 5.93 9.31
N GLN A 60 11.47 6.89 8.80
CA GLN A 60 11.97 8.26 8.61
C GLN A 60 11.97 9.04 9.93
N ASN A 61 10.93 8.88 10.74
CA ASN A 61 10.81 9.46 12.08
C ASN A 61 9.72 8.72 12.89
N ASP A 62 9.39 9.17 14.10
CA ASP A 62 8.41 8.51 14.98
C ASP A 62 7.00 8.39 14.40
N THR A 63 6.65 9.21 13.41
CA THR A 63 5.34 9.25 12.77
C THR A 63 5.37 8.89 11.29
N HIS A 64 6.53 8.59 10.70
CA HIS A 64 6.69 8.34 9.27
C HIS A 64 7.51 7.07 9.02
N TYR A 65 6.96 6.19 8.21
CA TYR A 65 7.58 4.92 7.82
C TYR A 65 7.45 4.74 6.31
N VAL A 66 8.52 4.28 5.65
CA VAL A 66 8.52 3.99 4.22
C VAL A 66 8.63 2.48 4.03
N ALA A 67 7.80 1.93 3.14
CA ALA A 67 7.91 0.54 2.71
C ALA A 67 8.13 0.46 1.20
N GLU A 68 9.07 -0.39 0.80
CA GLU A 68 9.34 -0.77 -0.59
C GLU A 68 8.68 -2.12 -0.84
N LEU A 69 7.78 -2.18 -1.82
CA LEU A 69 6.90 -3.30 -2.05
C LEU A 69 7.00 -3.82 -3.48
N SER A 70 6.88 -5.14 -3.62
CA SER A 70 6.52 -5.80 -4.87
C SER A 70 5.05 -6.18 -4.82
N ILE A 71 4.31 -5.85 -5.87
CA ILE A 71 2.91 -6.22 -6.02
C ILE A 71 2.75 -7.01 -7.30
N LYS A 72 2.31 -8.25 -7.19
CA LYS A 72 1.88 -9.05 -8.34
C LYS A 72 0.38 -8.89 -8.50
N ALA A 73 -0.06 -8.50 -9.68
CA ALA A 73 -1.47 -8.28 -9.95
C ALA A 73 -1.93 -8.92 -11.26
N THR A 74 -3.14 -9.47 -11.23
CA THR A 74 -3.80 -10.06 -12.38
C THR A 74 -4.67 -9.02 -13.08
N ALA A 75 -4.43 -8.84 -14.38
CA ALA A 75 -5.26 -8.03 -15.25
C ALA A 75 -6.67 -8.62 -15.33
N GLN A 76 -7.68 -7.80 -15.06
CA GLN A 76 -9.08 -8.22 -15.14
C GLN A 76 -9.64 -8.09 -16.56
N ARG A 77 -9.00 -7.26 -17.38
CA ARG A 77 -9.35 -6.97 -18.78
C ARG A 77 -8.16 -6.28 -19.47
N SER A 78 -8.20 -6.17 -20.80
CA SER A 78 -7.22 -5.36 -21.51
C SER A 78 -7.41 -3.87 -21.22
N LEU A 79 -6.34 -3.07 -21.38
CA LEU A 79 -6.41 -1.62 -21.22
C LEU A 79 -7.41 -0.98 -22.21
N ASP A 80 -7.49 -1.51 -23.43
CA ASP A 80 -8.38 -1.00 -24.46
C ASP A 80 -9.86 -1.29 -24.13
N ASP A 81 -10.16 -2.44 -23.52
CA ASP A 81 -11.51 -2.75 -23.02
C ASP A 81 -11.91 -1.80 -21.88
N TYR A 82 -11.00 -1.60 -20.93
CA TYR A 82 -11.19 -0.70 -19.80
C TYR A 82 -11.46 0.75 -20.25
N ALA A 83 -10.69 1.23 -21.23
CA ALA A 83 -10.89 2.56 -21.81
C ALA A 83 -12.27 2.72 -22.46
N ARG A 84 -12.73 1.71 -23.21
CA ARG A 84 -14.05 1.73 -23.85
C ARG A 84 -15.19 1.77 -22.84
N GLU A 85 -15.04 1.12 -21.70
CA GLU A 85 -16.06 1.10 -20.65
C GLU A 85 -16.20 2.45 -19.96
N ILE A 86 -15.08 3.10 -19.60
CA ILE A 86 -15.09 4.44 -18.99
C ILE A 86 -15.77 5.46 -19.89
N MET A 87 -15.55 5.40 -21.21
CA MET A 87 -16.18 6.32 -22.14
C MET A 87 -17.71 6.13 -22.20
N LYS A 88 -18.16 4.87 -22.12
CA LYS A 88 -19.58 4.49 -22.20
C LYS A 88 -20.35 4.72 -20.91
N ASP A 89 -19.68 4.78 -19.77
CA ASP A 89 -20.33 4.99 -18.48
C ASP A 89 -21.00 6.36 -18.42
N LYS A 90 -22.32 6.38 -18.31
CA LYS A 90 -23.13 7.60 -18.27
C LYS A 90 -23.23 8.21 -16.87
N ALA A 91 -22.89 7.46 -15.82
CA ALA A 91 -22.95 7.92 -14.44
C ALA A 91 -21.71 8.73 -14.03
N THR A 92 -20.56 8.50 -14.68
CA THR A 92 -19.31 9.24 -14.41
C THR A 92 -19.37 10.67 -14.96
N SER A 93 -18.96 11.65 -14.14
CA SER A 93 -18.93 13.06 -14.52
C SER A 93 -17.95 13.33 -15.67
N SER A 94 -18.19 14.38 -16.46
CA SER A 94 -17.30 14.74 -17.57
C SER A 94 -15.86 15.02 -17.11
N LEU A 95 -15.67 15.60 -15.92
CA LEU A 95 -14.35 15.86 -15.35
C LEU A 95 -13.63 14.55 -14.98
N ASP A 96 -14.34 13.62 -14.34
CA ASP A 96 -13.78 12.32 -13.96
C ASP A 96 -13.37 11.51 -15.20
N LYS A 97 -14.15 11.59 -16.28
CA LYS A 97 -13.80 10.96 -17.57
C LYS A 97 -12.50 11.52 -18.14
N ILE A 98 -12.28 12.83 -18.04
CA ILE A 98 -11.03 13.47 -18.49
C ILE A 98 -9.86 12.95 -17.66
N THR A 99 -9.97 12.97 -16.32
CA THR A 99 -8.93 12.46 -15.42
C THR A 99 -8.59 10.99 -15.70
N ARG A 100 -9.61 10.14 -15.87
CA ARG A 100 -9.43 8.72 -16.21
C ARG A 100 -8.80 8.53 -17.58
N THR A 101 -9.18 9.32 -18.58
CA THR A 101 -8.58 9.24 -19.93
C THR A 101 -7.11 9.62 -19.91
N MET A 102 -6.74 10.65 -19.14
CA MET A 102 -5.32 11.00 -18.95
C MET A 102 -4.55 9.87 -18.27
N ALA A 103 -5.10 9.25 -17.23
CA ALA A 103 -4.50 8.10 -16.57
C ALA A 103 -4.33 6.90 -17.53
N ILE A 104 -5.34 6.58 -18.34
CA ILE A 104 -5.26 5.54 -19.37
C ILE A 104 -4.15 5.84 -20.38
N GLY A 105 -4.04 7.09 -20.84
CA GLY A 105 -2.98 7.49 -21.77
C GLY A 105 -1.59 7.25 -21.18
N MET A 106 -1.39 7.62 -19.91
CA MET A 106 -0.15 7.35 -19.19
C MET A 106 0.11 5.85 -19.03
N TRP A 107 -0.91 5.06 -18.70
CA TRP A 107 -0.78 3.60 -18.58
C TRP A 107 -0.46 2.94 -19.92
N LYS A 108 -1.00 3.42 -21.04
CA LYS A 108 -0.68 2.91 -22.38
C LYS A 108 0.79 3.14 -22.73
N MET A 109 1.43 4.17 -22.18
CA MET A 109 2.84 4.47 -22.38
C MET A 109 3.78 3.71 -21.43
N THR A 110 3.31 3.37 -20.23
CA THR A 110 4.15 2.86 -19.13
C THR A 110 3.97 1.37 -18.85
N LEU A 111 2.80 0.81 -19.16
CA LEU A 111 2.53 -0.62 -18.99
C LEU A 111 2.83 -1.38 -20.29
N PRO A 112 3.32 -2.62 -20.20
CA PRO A 112 3.38 -3.50 -21.35
C PRO A 112 1.96 -3.81 -21.88
N GLU A 113 1.87 -4.41 -23.07
CA GLU A 113 0.58 -4.95 -23.53
C GLU A 113 0.15 -6.14 -22.64
N PHE A 114 -1.14 -6.21 -22.31
CA PHE A 114 -1.73 -7.27 -21.50
C PHE A 114 -3.20 -7.50 -21.85
N ALA A 115 -3.67 -8.71 -21.57
CA ALA A 115 -5.05 -9.16 -21.66
C ALA A 115 -5.59 -9.63 -20.30
N ALA A 116 -6.88 -9.97 -20.25
CA ALA A 116 -7.47 -10.53 -19.04
C ALA A 116 -6.78 -11.84 -18.63
N GLY A 117 -6.42 -11.98 -17.36
CA GLY A 117 -5.72 -13.13 -16.80
C GLY A 117 -4.20 -13.00 -16.79
N ASP A 118 -3.62 -12.04 -17.52
CA ASP A 118 -2.17 -11.82 -17.48
C ASP A 118 -1.73 -11.26 -16.12
N GLN A 119 -0.54 -11.65 -15.67
CA GLN A 119 0.05 -11.19 -14.41
C GLN A 119 1.19 -10.21 -14.67
N LEU A 120 1.16 -9.09 -13.96
CA LEU A 120 2.19 -8.05 -14.01
C LEU A 120 2.74 -7.80 -12.61
N ASP A 121 4.04 -7.50 -12.56
CA ASP A 121 4.74 -7.10 -11.34
C ASP A 121 4.90 -5.59 -11.27
N PHE A 122 4.64 -5.03 -10.11
CA PHE A 122 4.70 -3.60 -9.83
C PHE A 122 5.60 -3.34 -8.63
N LYS A 123 6.57 -2.45 -8.78
CA LYS A 123 7.35 -1.91 -7.65
C LYS A 123 6.70 -0.65 -7.12
N ARG A 124 6.54 -0.54 -5.80
CA ARG A 124 5.88 0.59 -5.15
C ARG A 124 6.60 0.97 -3.85
N ASN A 125 6.85 2.26 -3.71
CA ASN A 125 7.29 2.84 -2.44
C ASN A 125 6.13 3.62 -1.84
N TYR A 126 5.69 3.25 -0.63
CA TYR A 126 4.62 3.95 0.07
C TYR A 126 5.12 4.61 1.34
N LEU A 127 4.67 5.84 1.56
CA LEU A 127 4.85 6.56 2.82
C LEU A 127 3.64 6.31 3.71
N PHE A 128 3.89 5.73 4.87
CA PHE A 128 2.95 5.51 5.94
C PHE A 128 3.12 6.60 7.00
N ILE A 129 2.01 7.12 7.51
CA ILE A 129 1.99 8.07 8.62
C ILE A 129 1.23 7.50 9.81
N LYS A 130 1.72 7.76 11.01
CA LYS A 130 1.06 7.41 12.26
C LYS A 130 0.02 8.47 12.60
N THR A 131 -1.20 8.02 12.88
CA THR A 131 -2.32 8.85 13.34
C THR A 131 -2.85 8.33 14.66
N ASP A 132 -3.79 9.07 15.27
CA ASP A 132 -4.49 8.63 16.48
C ASP A 132 -5.28 7.33 16.27
N ASN A 133 -5.69 7.04 15.02
CA ASN A 133 -6.43 5.83 14.65
C ASN A 133 -5.53 4.71 14.09
N GLY A 134 -4.20 4.83 14.24
CA GLY A 134 -3.24 3.88 13.69
C GLY A 134 -2.50 4.40 12.45
N TRP A 135 -1.86 3.50 11.71
CA TRP A 135 -1.10 3.84 10.52
C TRP A 135 -2.00 3.99 9.29
N MET A 136 -1.63 4.90 8.38
CA MET A 136 -2.29 5.04 7.09
C MET A 136 -1.28 5.39 5.99
N ILE A 137 -1.59 5.03 4.74
CA ILE A 137 -0.81 5.48 3.59
C ILE A 137 -1.10 6.95 3.32
N LYS A 138 -0.06 7.79 3.35
CA LYS A 138 -0.12 9.20 2.95
C LYS A 138 0.01 9.35 1.44
N GLY A 139 0.82 8.50 0.80
CA GLY A 139 1.01 8.55 -0.64
C GLY A 139 2.09 7.61 -1.13
N ARG A 140 2.20 7.52 -2.46
CA ARG A 140 3.32 6.86 -3.14
C ARG A 140 4.50 7.82 -3.20
N LEU A 141 5.69 7.29 -2.95
CA LEU A 141 6.95 7.97 -3.24
C LEU A 141 7.38 7.56 -4.65
N GLU A 142 7.81 8.52 -5.46
CA GLU A 142 8.47 8.20 -6.72
C GLU A 142 9.75 7.42 -6.38
N ASN A 143 10.01 6.37 -7.15
CA ASN A 143 11.27 5.66 -7.02
C ASN A 143 12.35 6.63 -7.51
N ASP A 144 13.18 7.13 -6.60
CA ASP A 144 14.39 7.83 -6.98
C ASP A 144 15.38 6.78 -7.48
N ASP A 145 15.21 6.42 -8.76
CA ASP A 145 16.13 5.54 -9.48
C ASP A 145 17.44 6.31 -9.76
N GLY A 146 18.10 6.78 -8.69
CA GLY A 146 19.50 7.21 -8.68
C GLY A 146 19.96 7.99 -9.90
N HIS A 147 19.29 9.09 -10.27
CA HIS A 147 19.96 10.12 -11.05
C HIS A 147 20.85 10.91 -10.10
N GLU A 148 22.05 10.36 -9.89
CA GLU A 148 23.23 11.06 -9.41
C GLU A 148 23.40 12.33 -10.26
N GLN A 149 22.86 13.44 -9.75
CA GLN A 149 23.15 14.77 -10.30
C GLN A 149 24.58 15.10 -9.88
N ILE A 150 25.51 14.81 -10.79
CA ILE A 150 26.86 15.38 -10.80
C ILE A 150 26.75 16.88 -11.10
#